data_AF-Q32D06-F1
#
_entry.id   AF-Q32D06-F1
#
_cell.length_a   1.000
_cell.length_b   1.000
_cell.length_c   1.000
_cell.angle_alpha   90.00
_cell.angle_beta   90.00
_cell.angle_gamma   90.00
#
_symmetry.space_group_name_H-M   'P 1'
#
loop_
_entity.id
_entity.type
_entity.pdbx_description
1 polymer ?
#
loop_
_entity_poly.entity_id
_entity_poly.type
_entity_poly.pdbx_seq_one_letter_code
_entity_poly.pdbx_strand_id
1 'polypeptide(L)'
;MPFYFRKECPLNSGYLKEQFGLKTSMSRKGNCYDNAPMESFWGTLKNESLSHYRFNNRDEAISVIREYIEIFYNRQRRHSRLGNISPAAFREKYHQMAA
;
A
#
# COMPACT_ATOMS: atom_id res chain seq x y z
N MET A 1 -13.04 -14.70 4.14
CA MET A 1 -13.04 -14.66 2.66
C MET A 1 -11.62 -14.41 2.16
N PRO A 2 -10.86 -15.46 1.78
CA PRO A 2 -9.52 -15.30 1.25
C PRO A 2 -9.63 -14.87 -0.22
N PHE A 3 -9.11 -13.68 -0.54
CA PHE A 3 -8.98 -13.25 -1.92
C PHE A 3 -7.75 -13.94 -2.52
N TYR A 4 -8.00 -14.87 -3.42
CA TYR A 4 -6.99 -15.51 -4.25
C TYR A 4 -6.30 -14.43 -5.09
N PHE A 5 -5.02 -14.18 -4.79
CA PHE A 5 -4.12 -13.54 -5.74
C PHE A 5 -4.03 -14.47 -6.94
N ARG A 6 -4.54 -14.02 -8.10
CA ARG A 6 -4.45 -14.77 -9.35
C ARG A 6 -2.97 -15.03 -9.64
N LYS A 7 -2.55 -16.30 -9.61
CA LYS A 7 -1.20 -16.78 -9.95
C LYS A 7 -0.95 -16.71 -11.47
N GLU A 8 -1.00 -15.51 -12.03
CA GLU A 8 -0.54 -15.26 -13.41
C GLU A 8 0.38 -14.05 -13.41
N CYS A 9 1.54 -14.19 -12.76
CA CYS A 9 2.71 -13.40 -13.11
C CYS A 9 3.66 -14.34 -13.87
N PRO A 10 3.86 -14.15 -15.19
CA PRO A 10 4.79 -14.98 -15.96
C PRO A 10 6.26 -14.75 -15.57
N LEU A 11 6.54 -13.77 -14.70
CA LEU A 11 7.86 -13.48 -14.17
C LEU A 11 8.01 -14.17 -12.83
N ASN A 12 8.85 -15.21 -12.77
CA ASN A 12 9.30 -15.78 -11.51
C ASN A 12 9.88 -14.64 -10.65
N SER A 13 9.41 -14.51 -9.40
CA SER A 13 9.92 -13.50 -8.47
C SER A 13 11.45 -13.46 -8.37
N GLY A 14 12.14 -14.59 -8.63
CA GLY A 14 13.60 -14.66 -8.71
C GLY A 14 14.18 -13.79 -9.83
N TYR A 15 13.57 -13.81 -11.02
CA TYR A 15 14.03 -13.02 -12.16
C TYR A 15 14.01 -11.51 -11.85
N LEU A 16 12.93 -10.99 -11.27
CA LEU A 16 12.84 -9.57 -10.91
C LEU A 16 13.86 -9.17 -9.84
N LYS A 17 14.15 -10.06 -8.89
CA LYS A 17 15.18 -9.80 -7.87
C LYS A 17 16.55 -9.66 -8.49
N GLU A 18 16.90 -10.57 -9.39
CA GLU A 18 18.20 -10.57 -10.08
C GLU A 18 18.33 -9.36 -11.00
N GLN A 19 17.30 -9.03 -11.79
CA GLN A 19 17.34 -7.91 -12.72
C GLN A 19 17.46 -6.55 -12.04
N PHE A 20 16.78 -6.35 -10.90
CA PHE A 20 16.74 -5.06 -10.19
C PHE A 20 17.59 -5.02 -8.91
N GLY A 21 18.37 -6.06 -8.62
CA GLY A 21 19.17 -6.15 -7.40
C GLY A 21 18.35 -6.11 -6.10
N LEU A 22 17.08 -6.56 -6.14
CA LEU A 22 16.17 -6.45 -5.00
C LEU A 22 16.47 -7.53 -3.96
N LYS A 23 16.83 -7.12 -2.76
CA LYS A 23 16.97 -8.01 -1.61
C LYS A 23 15.60 -8.27 -0.99
N THR A 24 15.12 -9.52 -1.06
CA THR A 24 13.91 -9.89 -0.30
C THR A 24 14.23 -10.06 1.18
N SER A 25 13.59 -9.26 2.02
CA SER A 25 13.51 -9.48 3.45
C SER A 25 12.16 -10.10 3.79
N MET A 26 12.19 -11.29 4.38
CA MET A 26 11.03 -11.86 5.06
C MET A 26 11.30 -11.77 6.54
N SER A 27 10.38 -11.18 7.30
CA SER A 27 10.46 -11.20 8.75
C SER A 27 10.50 -12.63 9.28
N ARG A 28 11.13 -12.83 10.45
CA ARG A 28 11.07 -14.12 11.15
C ARG A 28 9.61 -14.48 11.43
N LYS A 29 9.29 -15.78 11.41
CA LYS A 29 7.97 -16.27 11.82
C LYS A 29 7.64 -15.69 13.21
N GLY A 30 6.48 -15.02 13.33
CA GLY A 30 6.04 -14.35 14.55
C GLY A 30 6.39 -12.87 14.65
N ASN A 31 7.13 -12.28 13.69
CA ASN A 31 7.34 -10.84 13.63
C ASN A 31 6.27 -10.18 12.71
N CYS A 32 5.19 -9.70 13.32
CA CYS A 32 4.10 -9.04 12.61
C CYS A 32 4.40 -7.58 12.24
N TYR A 33 5.49 -6.99 12.72
CA TYR A 33 5.75 -5.55 12.54
C TYR A 33 5.92 -5.14 11.07
N ASP A 34 6.41 -6.04 10.20
CA ASP A 34 6.54 -5.74 8.77
C ASP A 34 5.18 -5.68 8.06
N ASN A 35 4.22 -6.51 8.49
CA ASN A 35 2.89 -6.55 7.88
C ASN A 35 1.90 -5.57 8.53
N ALA A 36 2.11 -5.22 9.80
CA ALA A 36 1.19 -4.38 10.58
C ALA A 36 0.86 -3.02 9.91
N PRO A 37 1.81 -2.29 9.29
CA PRO A 37 1.49 -1.06 8.54
C PRO A 37 0.56 -1.32 7.36
N MET A 38 0.78 -2.41 6.62
CA MET A 38 -0.05 -2.77 5.48
C MET A 38 -1.43 -3.26 5.92
N GLU A 39 -1.53 -4.07 6.97
CA GLU A 39 -2.82 -4.48 7.54
C GLU A 39 -3.65 -3.27 8.00
N SER A 40 -3.00 -2.31 8.67
CA SER A 40 -3.62 -1.07 9.10
C SER A 40 -4.13 -0.24 7.92
N PHE A 41 -3.33 -0.14 6.85
CA PHE A 41 -3.73 0.50 5.60
C PHE A 41 -4.96 -0.18 4.99
N TRP A 42 -4.96 -1.51 4.86
CA TRP A 42 -6.08 -2.24 4.26
C TRP A 42 -7.37 -2.13 5.09
N GLY A 43 -7.26 -2.10 6.42
CA GLY A 43 -8.41 -1.83 7.30
C GLY A 43 -8.98 -0.43 7.07
N THR A 44 -8.10 0.58 6.97
CA THR A 44 -8.49 1.97 6.71
C THR A 44 -9.18 2.13 5.35
N LEU A 45 -8.59 1.60 4.28
CA LEU A 45 -9.14 1.65 2.92
C LEU A 45 -10.56 1.05 2.88
N LYS A 46 -10.74 -0.13 3.50
CA LYS A 46 -12.04 -0.81 3.52
C LYS A 46 -13.09 -0.02 4.29
N ASN A 47 -12.72 0.54 5.43
CA ASN A 47 -13.65 1.25 6.30
C ASN A 47 -14.06 2.61 5.74
N GLU A 48 -13.11 3.35 5.15
CA GLU A 48 -13.35 4.74 4.73
C GLU A 48 -13.79 4.90 3.28
N SER A 49 -13.41 3.98 2.40
CA SER A 49 -13.74 4.05 0.98
C SER A 49 -14.69 2.93 0.60
N LEU A 50 -14.22 1.69 0.62
CA LEU A 50 -14.90 0.58 -0.05
C LEU A 50 -16.25 0.20 0.59
N SER A 51 -16.45 0.50 1.87
CA SER A 51 -17.71 0.27 2.60
C SER A 51 -18.91 1.01 1.97
N HIS A 52 -18.66 2.11 1.25
CA HIS A 52 -19.69 2.94 0.63
C HIS A 52 -19.99 2.58 -0.83
N TYR A 53 -19.23 1.67 -1.44
CA TYR A 53 -19.37 1.33 -2.85
C TYR A 53 -20.00 -0.05 -3.05
N ARG A 54 -20.80 -0.16 -4.11
CA ARG A 54 -21.18 -1.44 -4.74
C ARG A 54 -20.68 -1.43 -6.17
N PHE A 55 -19.56 -2.10 -6.40
CA PHE A 55 -18.93 -2.14 -7.72
C PHE A 55 -19.68 -3.11 -8.64
N ASN A 56 -19.93 -2.68 -9.88
CA ASN A 56 -20.52 -3.53 -10.92
C ASN A 56 -19.47 -4.39 -11.62
N ASN A 57 -18.23 -3.90 -11.69
CA ASN A 57 -17.12 -4.60 -12.31
C ASN A 57 -15.79 -4.30 -11.61
N ARG A 58 -14.75 -5.04 -12.00
CA ARG A 58 -13.43 -4.94 -11.40
C ARG A 58 -12.72 -3.62 -11.71
N ASP A 59 -12.94 -3.06 -12.89
CA ASP A 59 -12.25 -1.84 -13.34
C ASP A 59 -12.74 -0.62 -12.56
N GLU A 60 -14.03 -0.58 -12.22
CA GLU A 60 -14.62 0.40 -11.31
C GLU A 60 -13.95 0.35 -9.93
N ALA A 61 -13.80 -0.86 -9.36
CA ALA A 61 -13.12 -1.06 -8.09
C ALA A 61 -11.64 -0.61 -8.16
N ILE A 62 -10.94 -0.93 -9.25
CA ILE A 62 -9.56 -0.48 -9.46
C ILE A 62 -9.48 1.05 -9.50
N SER A 63 -10.39 1.71 -10.22
CA SER A 63 -10.40 3.17 -10.34
C SER A 63 -10.56 3.84 -8.98
N VAL A 64 -11.56 3.41 -8.19
CA VAL A 64 -11.83 3.95 -6.85
C VAL A 64 -10.65 3.69 -5.90
N ILE A 65 -10.07 2.49 -5.93
CA ILE A 65 -8.89 2.17 -5.10
C ILE A 65 -7.68 3.01 -5.48
N ARG A 66 -7.41 3.18 -6.79
CA ARG A 66 -6.30 4.02 -7.27
C ARG A 66 -6.47 5.47 -6.85
N GLU A 67 -7.66 6.03 -7.03
CA GLU A 67 -7.98 7.41 -6.63
C GLU A 67 -7.82 7.60 -5.13
N TYR A 68 -8.35 6.66 -4.33
CA TYR A 68 -8.18 6.70 -2.88
C TYR A 68 -6.69 6.68 -2.50
N ILE A 69 -5.86 5.85 -3.12
CA ILE A 69 -4.43 5.75 -2.80
C ILE A 69 -3.67 7.01 -3.24
N GLU A 70 -3.81 7.39 -4.50
CA GLU A 70 -2.98 8.43 -5.12
C GLU A 70 -3.38 9.84 -4.68
N ILE A 71 -4.69 10.11 -4.62
CA ILE A 71 -5.21 11.45 -4.35
C ILE A 71 -5.46 11.61 -2.86
N PHE A 72 -6.27 10.75 -2.25
CA PHE A 72 -6.67 10.94 -0.86
C PHE A 72 -5.57 10.52 0.12
N TYR A 73 -5.19 9.25 0.13
CA TYR A 73 -4.29 8.67 1.12
C TYR A 73 -2.90 9.31 1.07
N ASN A 74 -2.27 9.34 -0.09
CA ASN A 74 -0.88 9.83 -0.20
C ASN A 74 -0.77 11.35 -0.08
N ARG A 75 -1.69 12.12 -0.71
CA ARG A 75 -1.53 13.58 -0.80
C ARG A 75 -2.27 14.35 0.29
N GLN A 76 -3.40 13.83 0.79
CA GLN A 76 -4.29 14.60 1.67
C GLN A 76 -4.40 14.03 3.09
N ARG A 77 -4.42 12.70 3.25
CA ARG A 77 -4.69 12.06 4.54
C ARG A 77 -3.61 12.39 5.56
N ARG A 78 -3.99 13.04 6.67
CA ARG A 78 -3.08 13.37 7.76
C ARG A 78 -2.93 12.19 8.70
N HIS A 79 -1.70 11.82 9.03
CA HIS A 79 -1.41 10.78 10.02
C HIS A 79 -0.80 11.38 11.28
N SER A 80 -1.39 11.09 12.45
CA SER A 80 -0.87 11.54 13.75
C SER A 80 0.58 11.10 13.97
N ARG A 81 0.91 9.86 13.58
CA ARG A 81 2.28 9.32 13.64
C ARG A 81 3.29 10.08 12.78
N LEU A 82 2.86 10.78 11.74
CA LEU A 82 3.72 11.58 10.86
C LEU A 82 3.79 13.06 11.28
N GLY A 83 3.22 13.43 12.44
CA GLY A 83 3.10 14.83 12.84
C GLY A 83 1.91 15.54 12.20
N ASN A 84 0.84 14.81 11.90
CA ASN A 84 -0.37 15.30 11.24
C ASN A 84 -0.09 15.94 9.86
N ILE A 85 0.79 15.34 9.07
CA ILE A 85 0.99 15.69 7.66
C ILE A 85 0.67 14.48 6.77
N SER A 86 0.53 14.72 5.47
CA SER A 86 0.28 13.65 4.51
C SER A 86 1.52 12.81 4.24
N PRO A 87 1.38 11.53 3.81
CA PRO A 87 2.51 10.70 3.43
C PRO A 87 3.43 11.35 2.39
N ALA A 88 2.87 12.08 1.42
CA ALA A 88 3.64 12.82 0.42
C ALA A 88 4.45 13.95 1.06
N ALA A 89 3.84 14.77 1.92
CA ALA A 89 4.54 15.84 2.63
C ALA A 89 5.61 15.31 3.59
N PHE A 90 5.35 14.17 4.25
CA PHE A 90 6.33 13.49 5.09
C PHE A 90 7.53 13.00 4.27
N ARG A 91 7.28 12.39 3.10
CA ARG A 91 8.35 11.94 2.19
C ARG A 91 9.21 13.11 1.72
N GLU A 92 8.58 14.22 1.34
CA GLU A 92 9.30 15.43 0.91
C GLU A 92 10.20 15.98 2.03
N LYS A 93 9.67 16.13 3.24
CA LYS A 93 10.46 16.54 4.42
C LYS A 93 11.60 15.57 4.72
N TYR A 94 11.36 14.26 4.61
CA TYR A 94 12.37 13.23 4.83
C TYR A 94 13.53 13.36 3.84
N HIS A 95 13.24 13.60 2.55
CA HIS A 95 14.27 13.82 1.53
C HIS A 95 15.05 15.12 1.77
N GLN A 96 14.40 16.19 2.23
CA GLN A 96 15.08 17.44 2.57
C GLN A 96 16.02 17.31 3.77
N MET A 97 15.73 16.40 4.71
CA MET A 97 16.59 16.14 5.88
C MET A 97 17.74 15.17 5.58
N ALA A 98 17.58 14.32 4.55
CA ALA A 98 18.58 13.34 4.16
C ALA A 98 19.57 13.86 3.09
N ALA A 99 19.27 15.02 2.49
CA ALA A 99 20.15 15.75 1.59
C ALA A 99 21.02 16.75 2.37
#